data_AF-G5AGA0-F1
#
_entry.id   AF-G5AGA0-F1
#
_cell.length_a   1.000
_cell.length_b   1.000
_cell.length_c   1.000
_cell.angle_alpha   90.00
_cell.angle_beta   90.00
_cell.angle_gamma   90.00
#
_symmetry.space_group_name_H-M   'P 1'
#
loop_
_entity.id
_entity.type
_entity.pdbx_description
1 polymer ?
#
loop_
_entity_poly.entity_id
_entity_poly.type
_entity_poly.pdbx_seq_one_letter_code
_entity_poly.pdbx_strand_id
1 'polypeptide(L)'
;ASIGHDKVKPFPQPEPVTISEKAAVTFKPQLLITNGCHSYPAVNEAGETSGGLSPTGGTSAKCGGSALGSQVYGRSKWYNDIWAMYSWYFPKDSPSSGLGTRHGWENVIVWIDNPAVPAPKI
;
A
#
# COMPACT_ATOMS: atom_id res chain seq x y z
N ALA A 1 -14.74 -8.03 -10.02
CA ALA A 1 -15.02 -9.29 -9.30
C ALA A 1 -14.06 -9.41 -8.10
N SER A 2 -14.41 -10.19 -7.07
CA SER A 2 -13.51 -10.44 -5.94
C SER A 2 -12.78 -11.77 -6.14
N ILE A 3 -11.45 -11.78 -5.96
CA ILE A 3 -10.60 -12.98 -6.12
C ILE A 3 -9.82 -13.30 -4.84
N GLY A 4 -9.11 -14.43 -4.80
CA GLY A 4 -8.24 -14.77 -3.68
C GLY A 4 -7.21 -13.67 -3.40
N HIS A 5 -6.93 -13.39 -2.12
CA HIS A 5 -6.02 -12.30 -1.74
C HIS A 5 -4.59 -12.52 -2.26
N ASP A 6 -4.20 -13.76 -2.49
CA ASP A 6 -2.92 -14.22 -3.03
C ASP A 6 -2.92 -14.37 -4.57
N LYS A 7 -4.03 -14.03 -5.24
CA LYS A 7 -4.18 -14.10 -6.70
C LYS A 7 -4.16 -12.73 -7.37
N VAL A 8 -4.25 -11.65 -6.59
CA VAL A 8 -4.15 -10.29 -7.12
C VAL A 8 -2.71 -10.05 -7.55
N LYS A 9 -2.49 -9.80 -8.84
CA LYS A 9 -1.17 -9.45 -9.37
C LYS A 9 -0.91 -7.96 -9.12
N PRO A 10 0.25 -7.58 -8.55
CA PRO A 10 0.59 -6.17 -8.36
C PRO A 10 0.92 -5.50 -9.70
N PHE A 11 0.85 -4.17 -9.70
CA PHE A 11 1.32 -3.36 -10.83
C PHE A 11 2.83 -3.18 -10.73
N PRO A 12 3.59 -3.38 -11.82
CA PRO A 12 4.97 -2.95 -11.85
C PRO A 12 5.05 -1.43 -11.65
N GLN A 13 6.05 -0.95 -10.92
CA GLN A 13 6.28 0.49 -10.80
C GLN A 13 6.71 1.03 -12.17
N PRO A 14 5.97 1.95 -12.79
CA PRO A 14 6.38 2.54 -14.06
C PRO A 14 7.57 3.49 -13.85
N GLU A 15 8.30 3.77 -14.92
CA GLU A 15 9.31 4.83 -14.92
C GLU A 15 8.63 6.20 -14.72
N PRO A 16 9.06 7.01 -13.74
CA PRO A 16 8.39 8.27 -13.42
C PRO A 16 8.71 9.36 -14.45
N VAL A 17 7.66 9.94 -15.06
CA VAL A 17 7.81 10.94 -16.13
C VAL A 17 7.52 12.35 -15.61
N THR A 18 6.37 12.52 -14.95
CA THR A 18 5.88 13.79 -14.43
C THR A 18 6.59 14.20 -13.14
N ILE A 19 6.50 15.49 -12.79
CA ILE A 19 6.99 16.03 -11.51
C ILE A 19 6.39 15.25 -10.33
N SER A 20 5.08 14.99 -10.39
CA SER A 20 4.33 14.27 -9.37
C SER A 20 4.80 12.83 -9.18
N GLU A 21 5.06 12.12 -10.28
CA GLU A 21 5.52 10.72 -10.25
C GLU A 21 6.95 10.63 -9.72
N LYS A 22 7.84 11.53 -10.16
CA LYS A 22 9.23 11.59 -9.69
C LYS A 22 9.27 11.82 -8.19
N ALA A 23 8.55 12.82 -7.69
CA ALA A 23 8.44 13.07 -6.25
C ALA A 23 7.85 11.87 -5.50
N ALA A 24 6.80 11.23 -6.02
CA ALA A 24 6.20 10.06 -5.38
C ALA A 24 7.16 8.85 -5.29
N VAL A 25 8.07 8.68 -6.27
CA VAL A 25 9.10 7.63 -6.21
C VAL A 25 10.23 8.03 -5.25
N THR A 26 10.67 9.29 -5.27
CA THR A 26 11.73 9.82 -4.40
C THR A 26 11.36 9.72 -2.92
N PHE A 27 10.13 10.08 -2.57
CA PHE A 27 9.66 10.13 -1.17
C PHE A 27 8.91 8.86 -0.73
N LYS A 28 9.05 7.76 -1.49
CA LYS A 28 8.40 6.49 -1.15
C LYS A 28 8.89 5.97 0.20
N PRO A 29 8.01 5.80 1.21
CA PRO A 29 8.44 5.39 2.54
C PRO A 29 8.96 3.96 2.58
N GLN A 30 9.82 3.69 3.55
CA GLN A 30 10.09 2.32 4.00
C GLN A 30 9.05 1.91 5.03
N LEU A 31 8.51 0.70 4.89
CA LEU A 31 7.54 0.15 5.83
C LEU A 31 8.14 -1.09 6.50
N LEU A 32 8.38 -1.01 7.81
CA LEU A 32 8.78 -2.16 8.62
C LEU A 32 7.54 -2.81 9.22
N ILE A 33 7.28 -4.06 8.85
CA ILE A 33 6.21 -4.87 9.43
C ILE A 33 6.79 -5.65 10.62
N THR A 34 6.43 -5.27 11.83
CA THR A 34 6.89 -5.94 13.07
C THR A 34 6.00 -7.13 13.45
N ASN A 35 4.71 -7.05 13.10
CA ASN A 35 3.72 -8.11 13.31
C ASN A 35 2.58 -7.99 12.27
N GLY A 36 1.67 -8.96 12.26
CA GLY A 36 0.50 -8.94 11.38
C GLY A 36 0.82 -9.26 9.92
N CYS A 37 -0.03 -8.79 9.02
CA CYS A 37 0.12 -9.05 7.59
C CYS A 37 1.18 -8.16 6.95
N HIS A 38 1.86 -8.68 5.93
CA HIS A 38 2.58 -7.85 4.97
C HIS A 38 1.58 -7.17 4.03
N SER A 39 2.03 -6.14 3.30
CA SER A 39 1.19 -5.46 2.32
C SER A 39 1.00 -6.31 1.06
N TYR A 40 -0.22 -6.31 0.54
CA TYR A 40 -0.66 -7.04 -0.65
C TYR A 40 -1.26 -6.09 -1.68
N PRO A 41 -1.29 -6.46 -2.97
CA PRO A 41 -2.11 -5.76 -3.94
C PRO A 41 -3.60 -5.97 -3.62
N ALA A 42 -4.33 -4.86 -3.52
CA ALA A 42 -5.77 -4.80 -3.32
C ALA A 42 -6.56 -4.97 -4.62
N VAL A 43 -5.96 -4.61 -5.77
CA VAL A 43 -6.60 -4.61 -7.08
C VAL A 43 -5.57 -4.90 -8.18
N ASN A 44 -5.98 -5.59 -9.25
CA ASN A 44 -5.16 -5.87 -10.43
C ASN A 44 -5.62 -5.07 -11.66
N GLU A 45 -4.92 -5.24 -12.79
CA GLU A 45 -5.18 -4.53 -14.06
C GLU A 45 -6.58 -4.81 -14.64
N ALA A 46 -7.16 -5.98 -14.38
CA ALA A 46 -8.52 -6.33 -14.80
C ALA A 46 -9.61 -5.72 -13.89
N GLY A 47 -9.23 -4.96 -12.86
CA GLY A 47 -10.17 -4.40 -11.87
C GLY A 47 -10.72 -5.45 -10.90
N GLU A 48 -10.08 -6.62 -10.79
CA GLU A 48 -10.42 -7.61 -9.77
C GLU A 48 -9.79 -7.21 -8.45
N THR A 49 -10.56 -7.32 -7.37
CA THR A 49 -10.14 -6.90 -6.04
C THR A 49 -9.86 -8.09 -5.11
N SER A 50 -8.98 -7.87 -4.14
CA SER A 50 -8.66 -8.84 -3.10
C SER A 50 -9.90 -9.13 -2.24
N GLY A 51 -10.27 -10.39 -2.12
CA GLY A 51 -11.29 -10.85 -1.17
C GLY A 51 -10.85 -10.83 0.29
N GLY A 52 -9.60 -10.43 0.56
CA GLY A 52 -9.03 -10.38 1.90
C GLY A 52 -8.96 -11.74 2.57
N LEU A 53 -8.73 -11.74 3.89
CA LEU A 53 -8.67 -12.90 4.74
C LEU A 53 -9.64 -12.76 5.91
N SER A 54 -10.25 -13.87 6.31
CA SER A 54 -10.96 -13.92 7.59
C SER A 54 -9.96 -13.68 8.73
N PRO A 55 -10.31 -12.94 9.79
CA PRO A 55 -9.42 -12.63 10.91
C PRO A 55 -9.25 -13.84 11.86
N THR A 56 -8.82 -14.98 11.31
CA THR A 56 -8.64 -16.26 12.02
C THR A 56 -7.22 -16.78 11.84
N GLY A 57 -6.79 -17.67 12.75
CA GLY A 57 -5.41 -18.15 12.81
C GLY A 57 -4.46 -17.11 13.42
N GLY A 58 -3.15 -17.36 13.32
CA GLY A 58 -2.13 -16.39 13.75
C GLY A 58 -2.26 -15.04 13.03
N THR A 59 -1.70 -13.99 13.62
CA THR A 59 -1.81 -12.60 13.13
C THR A 59 -1.31 -12.43 11.69
N SER A 60 -0.22 -13.12 11.32
CA SER A 60 0.35 -13.17 9.97
C SER A 60 -0.05 -14.39 9.15
N ALA A 61 -0.92 -15.27 9.68
CA ALA A 61 -1.27 -16.53 9.03
C ALA A 61 -1.89 -16.28 7.65
N LYS A 62 -1.28 -16.88 6.62
CA LYS A 62 -1.62 -16.74 5.19
C LYS A 62 -1.45 -15.33 4.62
N CYS A 63 -0.84 -14.40 5.35
CA CYS A 63 -0.55 -13.04 4.88
C CYS A 63 0.87 -12.54 5.22
N GLY A 64 1.81 -13.44 5.52
CA GLY A 64 3.22 -13.09 5.77
C GLY A 64 4.02 -12.63 4.53
N GLY A 65 3.41 -12.66 3.35
CA GLY A 65 3.97 -12.11 2.11
C GLY A 65 3.38 -12.77 0.87
N SER A 66 3.01 -11.98 -0.13
CA SER A 66 2.46 -12.51 -1.38
C SER A 66 3.58 -13.09 -2.24
N ALA A 67 3.36 -14.28 -2.81
CA ALA A 67 4.27 -14.85 -3.80
C ALA A 67 4.35 -14.03 -5.10
N LEU A 68 3.33 -13.19 -5.37
CA LEU A 68 3.30 -12.31 -6.54
C LEU A 68 3.96 -10.94 -6.28
N GLY A 69 4.41 -10.68 -5.05
CA GLY A 69 4.99 -9.41 -4.63
C GLY A 69 4.01 -8.50 -3.88
N SER A 70 4.56 -7.44 -3.31
CA SER A 70 3.87 -6.43 -2.52
C SER A 70 3.34 -5.28 -3.39
N GLN A 71 2.56 -4.37 -2.80
CA GLN A 71 2.10 -3.14 -3.46
C GLN A 71 2.04 -1.98 -2.45
N VAL A 72 2.40 -0.79 -2.92
CA VAL A 72 2.08 0.49 -2.29
C VAL A 72 1.30 1.34 -3.30
N TYR A 73 0.39 2.15 -2.81
CA TYR A 73 -0.44 3.07 -3.59
C TYR A 73 -0.03 4.50 -3.25
N GLY A 74 0.22 5.31 -4.28
CA GLY A 74 0.55 6.73 -4.12
C GLY A 74 -0.57 7.59 -4.69
N ARG A 75 -0.94 8.66 -3.96
CA ARG A 75 -1.80 9.73 -4.48
C ARG A 75 -1.28 11.06 -4.00
N SER A 76 -1.34 12.07 -4.85
CA SER A 76 -0.82 13.39 -4.53
C SER A 76 -1.70 14.49 -5.10
N LYS A 77 -1.75 15.59 -4.34
CA LYS A 77 -2.46 16.82 -4.66
C LYS A 77 -1.87 17.91 -3.78
N TRP A 78 -1.84 19.14 -4.28
CA TRP A 78 -1.59 20.32 -3.47
C TRP A 78 -2.72 20.52 -2.46
N TYR A 79 -2.34 20.68 -1.19
CA TYR A 79 -3.25 21.07 -0.13
C TYR A 79 -2.49 21.98 0.84
N ASN A 80 -2.91 23.25 0.94
CA ASN A 80 -2.25 24.28 1.75
C ASN A 80 -0.71 24.30 1.56
N ASP A 81 -0.26 24.34 0.31
CA ASP A 81 1.15 24.35 -0.11
C ASP A 81 1.94 23.06 0.18
N ILE A 82 1.26 21.90 0.27
CA ILE A 82 1.94 20.64 0.56
C ILE A 82 1.42 19.44 -0.25
N TRP A 83 2.23 18.37 -0.36
CA TRP A 83 2.14 17.33 -1.39
C TRP A 83 2.48 15.87 -0.95
N ALA A 84 1.51 14.95 -1.14
CA ALA A 84 1.60 13.46 -1.25
C ALA A 84 1.20 12.55 -0.06
N MET A 85 0.47 11.46 -0.38
CA MET A 85 0.01 10.38 0.49
C MET A 85 0.39 9.01 -0.09
N TYR A 86 0.79 8.07 0.78
CA TYR A 86 1.06 6.66 0.45
C TYR A 86 0.14 5.77 1.26
N SER A 87 -0.28 4.65 0.68
CA SER A 87 -1.17 3.70 1.35
C SER A 87 -0.83 2.25 1.03
N TRP A 88 -1.08 1.38 2.00
CA TRP A 88 -0.88 -0.06 1.89
C TRP A 88 -2.16 -0.79 2.26
N TYR A 89 -2.40 -1.89 1.57
CA TYR A 89 -3.50 -2.79 1.84
C TYR A 89 -2.99 -4.07 2.50
N PHE A 90 -3.73 -4.53 3.50
CA PHE A 90 -3.48 -5.77 4.24
C PHE A 90 -4.71 -6.68 4.10
N PRO A 91 -4.54 -7.98 3.80
CA PRO A 91 -5.68 -8.88 3.62
C PRO A 91 -6.60 -8.98 4.85
N LYS A 92 -6.04 -8.79 6.05
CA LYS A 92 -6.76 -8.71 7.33
C LYS A 92 -5.99 -7.83 8.30
N ASP A 93 -6.69 -7.29 9.28
CA ASP A 93 -6.11 -6.76 10.50
C ASP A 93 -6.63 -7.61 11.66
N SER A 94 -5.75 -8.37 12.32
CA SER A 94 -6.16 -9.38 13.29
C SER A 94 -5.11 -9.51 14.39
N PRO A 95 -5.37 -8.92 15.58
CA PRO A 95 -4.43 -9.01 16.71
C PRO A 95 -4.42 -10.41 17.35
N SER A 96 -5.49 -11.18 17.19
CA SER A 96 -5.57 -12.59 17.60
C SER A 96 -6.66 -13.32 16.81
N SER A 97 -6.63 -14.66 16.83
CA SER A 97 -7.58 -15.47 16.05
C SER A 97 -9.02 -15.21 16.49
N GLY A 98 -9.86 -14.86 15.53
CA GLY A 98 -11.28 -14.52 15.72
C GLY A 98 -11.53 -13.05 16.02
N LEU A 99 -10.50 -12.25 16.26
CA LEU A 99 -10.59 -10.81 16.52
C LEU A 99 -10.01 -10.00 15.37
N GLY A 100 -10.60 -8.82 15.16
CA GLY A 100 -10.19 -7.88 14.13
C GLY A 100 -11.12 -7.89 12.92
N THR A 101 -10.59 -7.51 11.77
CA THR A 101 -11.37 -7.29 10.55
C THR A 101 -10.76 -7.98 9.33
N ARG A 102 -11.64 -8.35 8.40
CA ARG A 102 -11.23 -8.64 7.03
C ARG A 102 -10.91 -7.30 6.37
N HIS A 103 -9.78 -7.23 5.67
CA HIS A 103 -9.21 -6.02 5.08
C HIS A 103 -8.64 -5.04 6.11
N GLY A 104 -7.47 -4.47 5.80
CA GLY A 104 -6.89 -3.32 6.49
C GLY A 104 -6.30 -2.37 5.47
N TRP A 105 -6.44 -1.07 5.69
CA TRP A 105 -5.85 -0.03 4.86
C TRP A 105 -5.17 0.98 5.76
N GLU A 106 -3.86 1.12 5.59
CA GLU A 106 -3.08 2.12 6.33
C GLU A 106 -2.50 3.14 5.36
N ASN A 107 -2.25 4.35 5.85
CA ASN A 107 -1.65 5.40 5.04
C ASN A 107 -0.73 6.30 5.86
N VAL A 108 0.22 6.91 5.17
CA VAL A 108 1.03 8.02 5.68
C VAL A 108 0.97 9.16 4.69
N ILE A 109 1.04 10.38 5.21
CA ILE A 109 1.14 11.59 4.40
C ILE A 109 2.56 12.12 4.58
N VAL A 110 3.30 12.23 3.48
CA VAL A 110 4.62 12.87 3.47
C VAL A 110 4.39 14.27 2.97
N TRP A 111 4.63 15.24 3.83
CA TRP A 111 4.41 16.64 3.55
C TRP A 111 5.72 17.18 2.94
N ILE A 112 5.74 17.64 1.67
CA ILE A 112 6.92 18.29 1.06
C ILE A 112 6.62 19.70 0.56
N ASP A 113 7.64 20.56 0.57
CA ASP A 113 7.54 21.98 0.18
C ASP A 113 7.20 22.19 -1.31
N ASN A 114 7.96 21.61 -2.24
CA ASN A 114 7.73 21.76 -3.66
C ASN A 114 8.31 20.60 -4.48
N PRO A 115 7.47 19.74 -5.11
CA PRO A 115 7.96 18.61 -5.90
C PRO A 115 8.75 19.02 -7.16
N ALA A 116 8.69 20.29 -7.58
CA ALA A 116 9.34 20.79 -8.79
C ALA A 116 10.77 21.30 -8.59
N VAL A 117 11.26 21.41 -7.35
CA VAL A 117 12.65 21.82 -7.09
C VAL A 117 13.61 20.62 -7.11
N PRO A 118 14.92 20.81 -7.38
CA PRO A 118 15.87 19.69 -7.46
C PRO A 118 16.02 18.87 -6.17
N ALA A 119 15.78 19.49 -5.01
CA ALA A 119 15.88 18.85 -3.70
C ALA A 119 14.72 19.32 -2.80
N PRO A 120 13.52 18.75 -2.97
CA PRO A 120 12.38 19.06 -2.11
C PRO A 120 12.65 18.65 -0.67
N LYS A 121 12.05 19.35 0.28
CA LYS A 121 12.21 19.10 1.72
C LYS A 121 10.91 18.60 2.31
N ILE A 122 11.03 17.66 3.27
CA ILE A 122 9.94 17.22 4.14
C ILE A 122 9.77 18.25 5.26
#